data_AF-A0A2H3CQC2-F1
#
_entry.id   AF-A0A2H3CQC2-F1
#
_cell.length_a   1.000
_cell.length_b   1.000
_cell.length_c   1.000
_cell.angle_alpha   90.00
_cell.angle_beta   90.00
_cell.angle_gamma   90.00
#
_symmetry.space_group_name_H-M   'P 1'
#
loop_
_entity.id
_entity.type
_entity.pdbx_description
1 polymer ?
#
loop_
_entity_poly.entity_id
_entity_poly.type
_entity_poly.pdbx_seq_one_letter_code
_entity_poly.pdbx_strand_id
1 'polypeptide(L)'
;MNVLSVWTTLIAFYNFFDALPRYPVVNLDLHLLFDNTAASPDGSADFDGKGASYDSGFLPTGPWLHDNVEYELPSEWGTSNDNVIANGQVLHLDEPTFIHELHFLYAGDAGP
;
A
#
# COMPACT_ATOMS: atom_id res chain seq x y z
N MET A 1 48.27 -24.70 -44.90
CA MET A 1 47.18 -25.31 -45.69
C MET A 1 46.34 -26.16 -44.74
N ASN A 2 45.02 -26.12 -44.90
CA ASN A 2 43.96 -26.73 -44.06
C ASN A 2 43.44 -25.89 -42.86
N VAL A 3 42.62 -24.93 -43.28
CA VAL A 3 41.31 -24.56 -42.70
C VAL A 3 40.63 -25.65 -41.86
N LEU A 4 40.08 -25.26 -40.71
CA LEU A 4 38.63 -25.35 -40.41
C LEU A 4 38.36 -24.76 -39.02
N SER A 5 37.95 -23.50 -39.05
CA SER A 5 37.33 -22.78 -37.95
C SER A 5 35.97 -23.39 -37.64
N VAL A 6 35.80 -23.96 -36.44
CA VAL A 6 34.49 -24.32 -35.91
C VAL A 6 34.07 -23.24 -34.93
N TRP A 7 33.39 -22.23 -35.45
CA TRP A 7 32.64 -21.27 -34.66
C TRP A 7 31.30 -21.93 -34.31
N THR A 8 31.19 -22.54 -33.14
CA THR A 8 29.89 -22.89 -32.56
C THR A 8 29.28 -21.63 -31.97
N THR A 9 28.41 -20.99 -32.73
CA THR A 9 27.59 -19.86 -32.29
C THR A 9 26.62 -20.34 -31.21
N LEU A 10 26.86 -19.99 -29.96
CA LEU A 10 25.89 -20.15 -28.89
C LEU A 10 24.83 -19.05 -29.05
N ILE A 11 23.66 -19.39 -29.61
CA ILE A 11 22.52 -18.46 -29.62
C ILE A 11 21.92 -18.48 -28.21
N ALA A 12 22.34 -17.54 -27.37
CA ALA A 12 21.60 -17.20 -26.16
C ALA A 12 20.35 -16.42 -26.58
N PHE A 13 19.19 -17.07 -26.52
CA PHE A 13 17.90 -16.39 -26.60
C PHE A 13 17.75 -15.53 -25.34
N TYR A 14 18.10 -14.25 -25.44
CA TYR A 14 17.70 -13.27 -24.44
C TYR A 14 16.18 -13.09 -24.53
N ASN A 15 15.47 -13.66 -23.56
CA ASN A 15 14.10 -13.26 -23.28
C ASN A 15 14.13 -11.84 -22.72
N PHE A 16 14.18 -10.84 -23.60
CA PHE A 16 13.84 -9.46 -23.25
C PHE A 16 12.32 -9.39 -23.14
N PHE A 17 11.78 -9.87 -22.02
CA PHE A 17 10.56 -9.25 -21.52
C PHE A 17 11.01 -7.91 -20.96
N ASP A 18 10.76 -6.83 -21.71
CA ASP A 18 10.85 -5.47 -21.17
C ASP A 18 9.83 -5.40 -20.02
N ALA A 19 10.30 -5.64 -18.80
CA ALA A 19 9.54 -5.26 -17.63
C ALA A 19 9.49 -3.73 -17.66
N LEU A 20 8.29 -3.16 -17.59
CA LEU A 20 8.12 -1.71 -17.42
C LEU A 20 9.11 -1.22 -16.35
N PRO A 21 9.75 -0.04 -16.54
CA PRO A 21 10.66 0.51 -15.54
C PRO A 21 10.00 0.46 -14.16
N ARG A 22 10.60 -0.24 -13.20
CA ARG A 22 10.14 -0.18 -11.82
C ARG A 22 10.49 1.20 -11.27
N TYR A 23 9.47 1.98 -11.01
CA TYR A 23 9.64 3.21 -10.25
C TYR A 23 9.88 2.85 -8.78
N PRO A 24 10.81 3.54 -8.09
CA PRO A 24 11.00 3.36 -6.66
C PRO A 24 9.73 3.77 -5.92
N VAL A 25 9.29 2.93 -4.99
CA VAL A 25 8.17 3.21 -4.09
C VAL A 25 8.73 3.49 -2.70
N VAL A 26 8.21 4.52 -2.05
CA VAL A 26 8.51 4.83 -0.65
C VAL A 26 7.23 4.58 0.15
N ASN A 27 7.27 3.59 1.03
CA ASN A 27 6.16 3.30 1.93
C ASN A 27 6.23 4.24 3.14
N LEU A 28 5.10 4.82 3.50
CA LEU A 28 4.98 5.68 4.68
C LEU A 28 4.10 4.99 5.71
N ASP A 29 4.67 4.78 6.90
CA ASP A 29 3.95 4.22 8.03
C ASP A 29 3.04 5.30 8.65
N LEU A 30 1.74 5.05 8.61
CA LEU A 30 0.72 5.93 9.16
C LEU A 30 0.35 5.60 10.61
N HIS A 31 0.80 4.47 11.17
CA HIS A 31 0.38 4.04 12.52
C HIS A 31 0.68 5.08 13.59
N LEU A 32 1.76 5.86 13.44
CA LEU A 32 2.11 6.94 14.35
C LEU A 32 1.11 8.13 14.34
N LEU A 33 0.24 8.19 13.34
CA LEU A 33 -0.78 9.23 13.17
C LEU A 33 -2.18 8.75 13.56
N PHE A 34 -2.35 7.47 13.92
CA PHE A 34 -3.65 6.92 14.27
C PHE A 34 -4.16 7.56 15.58
N ASP A 35 -5.27 8.27 15.50
CA ASP A 35 -5.75 9.16 16.58
C ASP A 35 -7.12 8.77 17.15
N ASN A 36 -7.85 7.86 16.50
CA ASN A 36 -9.08 7.29 17.03
C ASN A 36 -9.31 5.86 16.50
N THR A 37 -10.40 5.26 16.97
CA THR A 37 -10.89 3.96 16.51
C THR A 37 -12.11 4.16 15.62
N ALA A 38 -12.06 3.65 14.39
CA ALA A 38 -13.15 3.69 13.43
C ALA A 38 -13.88 2.36 13.24
N ALA A 39 -13.26 1.25 13.62
CA ALA A 39 -13.86 -0.06 13.45
C ALA A 39 -14.30 -0.65 14.79
N SER A 40 -15.46 -1.30 14.82
CA SER A 40 -15.90 -2.12 15.95
C SER A 40 -16.90 -3.18 15.49
N PRO A 41 -16.91 -4.38 16.08
CA PRO A 41 -17.86 -5.44 15.69
C PRO A 41 -19.29 -5.19 16.22
N ASP A 42 -19.45 -4.31 17.20
CA ASP A 42 -20.70 -4.03 17.90
C ASP A 42 -21.20 -2.59 17.69
N GLY A 43 -20.51 -1.79 16.86
CA GLY A 43 -20.84 -0.40 16.61
C GLY A 43 -20.48 0.55 17.76
N SER A 44 -19.61 0.12 18.69
CA SER A 44 -19.14 0.94 19.82
C SER A 44 -18.07 1.98 19.45
N ALA A 45 -17.41 1.85 18.30
CA ALA A 45 -16.51 2.88 17.79
C ALA A 45 -17.30 4.13 17.33
N ASP A 46 -16.62 5.27 17.30
CA ASP A 46 -17.23 6.55 16.99
C ASP A 46 -16.18 7.48 16.36
N PHE A 47 -15.83 7.23 15.11
CA PHE A 47 -14.76 7.99 14.48
C PHE A 47 -15.15 9.41 14.10
N ASP A 48 -16.45 9.69 13.94
CA ASP A 48 -16.98 10.99 13.51
C ASP A 48 -17.63 11.80 14.64
N GLY A 49 -17.68 11.24 15.85
CA GLY A 49 -18.34 11.85 17.02
C GLY A 49 -19.87 11.85 16.92
N LYS A 50 -20.45 11.06 16.01
CA LYS A 50 -21.89 10.94 15.77
C LYS A 50 -22.39 9.49 15.86
N GLY A 51 -21.54 8.58 16.32
CA GLY A 51 -21.83 7.16 16.48
C GLY A 51 -21.57 6.33 15.21
N ALA A 52 -20.79 6.83 14.25
CA ALA A 52 -20.42 6.05 13.08
C ALA A 52 -19.26 5.09 13.39
N SER A 53 -19.40 3.84 12.92
CA SER A 53 -18.39 2.79 13.00
C SER A 53 -18.44 1.92 11.76
N TYR A 54 -17.28 1.48 11.29
CA TYR A 54 -17.19 0.34 10.38
C TYR A 54 -17.31 -0.97 11.16
N ASP A 55 -17.99 -1.95 10.59
CA ASP A 55 -18.00 -3.30 11.16
C ASP A 55 -16.65 -3.96 10.87
N SER A 56 -15.87 -4.17 11.93
CA SER A 56 -14.52 -4.75 11.86
C SER A 56 -14.50 -6.13 11.21
N GLY A 57 -15.61 -6.88 11.25
CA GLY A 57 -15.73 -8.20 10.65
C GLY A 57 -15.74 -8.20 9.11
N PHE A 58 -15.97 -7.04 8.50
CA PHE A 58 -15.96 -6.89 7.03
C PHE A 58 -14.74 -6.14 6.49
N LEU A 59 -13.83 -5.68 7.37
CA LEU A 59 -12.61 -5.01 6.94
C LEU A 59 -11.50 -6.02 6.59
N PRO A 60 -10.73 -5.77 5.52
CA PRO A 60 -9.57 -6.61 5.19
C PRO A 60 -8.46 -6.46 6.23
N THR A 61 -7.66 -7.50 6.43
CA THR A 61 -6.53 -7.50 7.37
C THR A 61 -5.25 -7.99 6.69
N GLY A 62 -4.10 -7.57 7.25
CA GLY A 62 -2.79 -7.97 6.76
C GLY A 62 -2.39 -7.35 5.42
N PRO A 63 -1.33 -7.85 4.78
CA PRO A 63 -0.84 -7.31 3.52
C PRO A 63 -1.89 -7.44 2.41
N TRP A 64 -2.10 -6.35 1.66
CA TRP A 64 -3.01 -6.32 0.52
C TRP A 64 -2.31 -5.73 -0.70
N LEU A 65 -2.33 -6.46 -1.82
CA LEU A 65 -1.69 -6.06 -3.06
C LEU A 65 -2.74 -5.59 -4.07
N HIS A 66 -2.63 -4.35 -4.52
CA HIS A 66 -3.48 -3.78 -5.56
C HIS A 66 -2.64 -2.95 -6.53
N ASP A 67 -2.75 -3.19 -7.84
CA ASP A 67 -1.98 -2.52 -8.88
C ASP A 67 -0.46 -2.45 -8.64
N ASN A 68 0.10 -3.55 -8.12
CA ASN A 68 1.50 -3.69 -7.69
C ASN A 68 1.92 -2.76 -6.54
N VAL A 69 0.98 -2.13 -5.85
CA VAL A 69 1.19 -1.40 -4.59
C VAL A 69 0.80 -2.32 -3.44
N GLU A 70 1.74 -2.54 -2.52
CA GLU A 70 1.52 -3.30 -1.30
C GLU A 70 1.08 -2.34 -0.19
N TYR A 71 -0.08 -2.63 0.39
CA TYR A 71 -0.63 -1.91 1.52
C TYR A 71 -0.55 -2.80 2.76
N GLU A 72 -0.11 -2.22 3.87
CA GLU A 72 -0.16 -2.87 5.18
C GLU A 72 -1.45 -2.44 5.89
N LEU A 73 -2.31 -3.42 6.19
CA LEU A 73 -3.50 -3.22 6.98
C LEU A 73 -3.30 -3.81 8.38
N PRO A 74 -3.95 -3.25 9.42
CA PRO A 74 -3.98 -3.83 10.75
C PRO A 74 -4.29 -5.34 10.72
N SER A 75 -3.61 -6.09 11.58
CA SER A 75 -3.91 -7.51 11.79
C SER A 75 -5.27 -7.71 12.49
N GLU A 76 -5.66 -6.72 13.29
CA GLU A 76 -6.93 -6.66 14.00
C GLU A 76 -7.43 -5.20 13.98
N TRP A 77 -8.73 -5.02 13.77
CA TRP A 77 -9.41 -3.72 13.79
C TRP A 77 -10.16 -3.53 15.10
N GLY A 78 -10.31 -2.30 15.56
CA GLY A 78 -11.12 -1.97 16.73
C GLY A 78 -10.51 -2.28 18.10
N THR A 79 -9.27 -2.78 18.16
CA THR A 79 -8.58 -3.06 19.44
C THR A 79 -7.67 -1.92 19.91
N SER A 80 -7.39 -0.96 19.03
CA SER A 80 -6.62 0.25 19.30
C SER A 80 -7.02 1.36 18.32
N ASN A 81 -6.29 2.49 18.31
CA ASN A 81 -6.48 3.46 17.24
C ASN A 81 -6.12 2.81 15.90
N ASP A 82 -7.01 2.93 14.93
CA ASP A 82 -6.91 2.29 13.62
C ASP A 82 -7.32 3.23 12.47
N ASN A 83 -7.54 4.50 12.79
CA ASN A 83 -7.93 5.52 11.83
C ASN A 83 -7.18 6.84 12.09
N VAL A 84 -7.08 7.64 11.03
CA VAL A 84 -6.52 8.99 11.05
C VAL A 84 -7.62 9.99 10.72
N ILE A 85 -7.94 10.89 11.64
CA ILE A 85 -8.75 12.08 11.30
C ILE A 85 -7.83 13.12 10.65
N ALA A 86 -8.05 13.43 9.37
CA ALA A 86 -7.28 14.45 8.66
C ALA A 86 -7.47 15.86 9.28
N ASN A 87 -6.50 16.29 10.08
CA ASN A 87 -6.48 17.54 10.87
C ASN A 87 -5.22 18.39 10.60
N GLY A 88 -4.58 18.20 9.44
CA GLY A 88 -3.38 18.95 9.05
C GLY A 88 -2.06 18.29 9.46
N GLN A 89 -2.07 16.98 9.72
CA GLN A 89 -0.86 16.18 9.88
C GLN A 89 0.03 16.29 8.64
N VAL A 90 1.35 16.27 8.86
CA VAL A 90 2.35 16.35 7.78
C VAL A 90 3.11 15.04 7.72
N LEU A 91 3.15 14.43 6.53
CA LEU A 91 3.99 13.29 6.23
C LEU A 91 5.33 13.78 5.68
N HIS A 92 6.42 13.40 6.34
CA HIS A 92 7.77 13.72 5.91
C HIS A 92 8.37 12.53 5.15
N LEU A 93 9.09 12.84 4.07
CA LEU A 93 10.01 11.91 3.42
C LEU A 93 11.39 12.14 4.00
N ASP A 94 12.17 11.07 4.18
CA ASP A 94 13.52 11.12 4.75
C ASP A 94 14.45 12.04 3.95
N GLU A 95 14.28 12.06 2.63
CA GLU A 95 15.09 12.84 1.71
C GLU A 95 14.22 13.70 0.78
N PRO A 96 14.62 14.94 0.46
CA PRO A 96 13.96 15.74 -0.56
C PRO A 96 13.93 15.02 -1.91
N THR A 97 12.75 14.77 -2.45
CA THR A 97 12.58 14.03 -3.70
C THR A 97 11.44 14.58 -4.54
N PHE A 98 11.40 14.20 -5.83
CA PHE A 98 10.27 14.47 -6.72
C PHE A 98 9.31 13.30 -6.69
N ILE A 99 8.05 13.59 -6.38
CA ILE A 99 6.98 12.60 -6.35
C ILE A 99 6.20 12.69 -7.67
N HIS A 100 6.03 11.56 -8.35
CA HIS A 100 5.20 11.48 -9.56
C HIS A 100 3.73 11.21 -9.22
N GLU A 101 3.48 10.34 -8.26
CA GLU A 101 2.15 9.83 -7.90
C GLU A 101 2.06 9.53 -6.40
N LEU A 102 0.84 9.57 -5.87
CA LEU A 102 0.51 9.18 -4.50
C LEU A 102 -0.60 8.13 -4.53
N HIS A 103 -0.41 7.05 -3.79
CA HIS A 103 -1.36 5.96 -3.69
C HIS A 103 -1.92 5.89 -2.28
N PHE A 104 -3.24 5.89 -2.15
CA PHE A 104 -3.94 5.85 -0.86
C PHE A 104 -4.96 4.73 -0.88
N LEU A 105 -4.98 3.95 0.20
CA LEU A 105 -6.06 3.03 0.52
C LEU A 105 -6.86 3.62 1.67
N TYR A 106 -8.18 3.71 1.49
CA TYR A 106 -9.08 4.23 2.52
C TYR A 106 -10.41 3.46 2.49
N ALA A 107 -11.03 3.34 3.65
CA ALA A 107 -12.43 2.98 3.75
C ALA A 107 -13.27 4.24 3.64
N GLY A 108 -14.35 4.18 2.87
CA GLY A 108 -15.32 5.25 2.76
C GLY A 108 -16.72 4.66 2.85
N ASP A 109 -17.61 5.33 3.58
CA ASP A 109 -19.03 5.07 3.48
C ASP A 109 -19.63 6.05 2.47
N ALA A 110 -20.22 5.50 1.41
CA ALA A 110 -21.03 6.30 0.50
C ALA A 110 -22.42 6.41 1.13
N GLY A 111 -22.57 7.36 2.05
CA GLY A 111 -23.89 7.71 2.58
C GLY A 111 -24.89 7.97 1.44
N PRO A 112 -26.19 7.70 1.66
CA PRO A 112 -27.23 7.96 0.67
C PRO A 112 -27.35 9.44 0.26
#